data_AF-A0A6A3IFI1-F1
#
_entry.id   AF-A0A6A3IFI1-F1
#
_cell.length_a   1.000
_cell.length_b   1.000
_cell.length_c   1.000
_cell.angle_alpha   90.00
_cell.angle_beta   90.00
_cell.angle_gamma   90.00
#
_symmetry.space_group_name_H-M   'P 1'
#
loop_
_entity.id
_entity.type
_entity.pdbx_description
1 polymer ?
#
loop_
_entity_poly.entity_id
_entity_poly.type
_entity_poly.pdbx_seq_one_letter_code
_entity_poly.pdbx_strand_id
1 'polypeptide(L)'
;MYYCAEFTRSATARYYSAKRYGKEHVCDYLNRLNGYARNAGVQFEGDGRDAKHHVEHFLDTCDDRGLEECLCHVRVSDIYELEGMIDGILRYRKRNSAREPSLRRYRI
;
A
#
# COMPACT_ATOMS: atom_id res chain seq x y z
N MET A 1 -17.79 30.99 -4.39
CA MET A 1 -16.54 30.19 -4.40
C MET A 1 -16.83 28.73 -4.76
N TYR A 2 -17.07 28.40 -6.03
CA TYR A 2 -17.53 27.05 -6.44
C TYR A 2 -16.47 26.18 -7.12
N TYR A 3 -15.27 26.73 -7.40
CA TYR A 3 -14.24 26.01 -8.15
C TYR A 3 -13.45 25.00 -7.30
N CYS A 4 -13.35 25.22 -5.98
CA CYS A 4 -12.61 24.32 -5.08
C CYS A 4 -13.38 23.04 -4.75
N ALA A 5 -14.72 23.09 -4.64
CA ALA A 5 -15.52 21.94 -4.21
C ALA A 5 -15.51 20.79 -5.23
N GLU A 6 -15.58 21.10 -6.53
CA GLU A 6 -15.54 20.08 -7.60
C GLU A 6 -14.15 19.42 -7.72
N PHE A 7 -13.08 20.21 -7.57
CA PHE A 7 -11.71 19.67 -7.59
C PHE A 7 -11.45 18.76 -6.39
N THR A 8 -11.82 19.21 -5.18
CA THR A 8 -11.71 18.40 -3.96
C THR A 8 -12.58 17.15 -4.06
N ARG A 9 -13.85 17.27 -4.50
CA ARG A 9 -14.75 16.12 -4.71
C ARG A 9 -14.17 15.12 -5.71
N SER A 10 -13.56 15.59 -6.80
CA SER A 10 -12.84 14.71 -7.73
C SER A 10 -11.60 14.07 -7.12
N ALA A 11 -10.87 14.77 -6.26
CA ALA A 11 -9.68 14.23 -5.59
C ALA A 11 -10.05 13.16 -4.57
N THR A 12 -11.05 13.42 -3.73
CA THR A 12 -11.60 12.48 -2.76
C THR A 12 -12.17 11.24 -3.45
N ALA A 13 -12.89 11.42 -4.57
CA ALA A 13 -13.39 10.29 -5.36
C ALA A 13 -12.25 9.42 -5.93
N ARG A 14 -11.16 10.02 -6.43
CA ARG A 14 -9.98 9.28 -6.89
C ARG A 14 -9.29 8.53 -5.76
N TYR A 15 -9.20 9.13 -4.57
CA TYR A 15 -8.61 8.49 -3.40
C TYR A 15 -9.38 7.23 -2.97
N TYR A 16 -10.70 7.35 -2.74
CA TYR A 16 -11.50 6.22 -2.28
C TYR A 16 -11.76 5.14 -3.34
N SER A 17 -11.67 5.48 -4.64
CA SER A 17 -11.79 4.50 -5.72
C SER A 17 -10.46 3.87 -6.14
N ALA A 18 -9.34 4.36 -5.61
CA ALA A 18 -8.02 3.85 -5.97
C ALA A 18 -7.85 2.41 -5.50
N LYS A 19 -7.43 1.55 -6.42
CA LYS A 19 -6.97 0.20 -6.15
C LYS A 19 -5.72 -0.11 -6.94
N ARG A 20 -4.96 -1.10 -6.51
CA ARG A 20 -3.83 -1.60 -7.28
C ARG A 20 -4.34 -2.32 -8.53
N TYR A 21 -3.64 -2.16 -9.65
CA TYR A 21 -4.04 -2.80 -10.91
C TYR A 21 -2.97 -3.74 -11.47
N GLY A 22 -3.38 -4.96 -11.84
CA GLY A 22 -2.58 -5.89 -12.64
C GLY A 22 -1.22 -6.22 -12.01
N LYS A 23 -0.13 -5.82 -12.68
CA LYS A 23 1.26 -6.07 -12.25
C LYS A 23 1.91 -4.86 -11.59
N GLU A 24 1.15 -3.81 -11.25
CA GLU A 24 1.66 -2.65 -10.52
C GLU A 24 2.42 -3.12 -9.27
N HIS A 25 3.61 -2.57 -9.03
CA HIS A 25 4.36 -2.93 -7.83
C HIS A 25 3.69 -2.29 -6.61
N VAL A 26 3.72 -2.98 -5.47
CA VAL A 26 3.05 -2.49 -4.25
C VAL A 26 3.57 -1.10 -3.84
N CYS A 27 4.88 -0.86 -3.94
CA CYS A 27 5.45 0.45 -3.62
C CYS A 27 5.00 1.55 -4.60
N ASP A 28 4.80 1.22 -5.87
CA ASP A 28 4.31 2.18 -6.87
C ASP A 28 2.86 2.54 -6.56
N TYR A 29 2.06 1.54 -6.19
CA TYR A 29 0.69 1.74 -5.76
C TYR A 29 0.60 2.63 -4.50
N LEU A 30 1.43 2.36 -3.49
CA LEU A 30 1.49 3.17 -2.27
C LEU A 30 1.83 4.64 -2.60
N ASN A 31 2.85 4.87 -3.42
CA ASN A 31 3.22 6.22 -3.85
C ASN A 31 2.08 6.94 -4.58
N ARG A 32 1.36 6.23 -5.47
CA ARG A 32 0.18 6.78 -6.17
C ARG A 32 -0.95 7.12 -5.21
N LEU A 33 -1.22 6.24 -4.25
CA LEU A 33 -2.25 6.43 -3.23
C LEU A 33 -1.94 7.62 -2.31
N ASN A 34 -0.67 7.75 -1.88
CA ASN A 34 -0.19 8.89 -1.10
C ASN A 34 -0.41 10.21 -1.86
N GLY A 35 -0.15 10.22 -3.17
CA GLY A 35 -0.43 11.38 -4.03
C GLY A 35 -1.93 11.75 -4.07
N TYR A 36 -2.82 10.77 -4.14
CA TYR A 36 -4.26 11.02 -4.11
C TYR A 36 -4.74 11.50 -2.74
N ALA A 37 -4.21 10.94 -1.65
CA ALA A 37 -4.51 11.36 -0.29
C ALA A 37 -4.12 12.83 -0.07
N ARG A 38 -2.91 13.23 -0.48
CA ARG A 38 -2.47 14.65 -0.42
C ARG A 38 -3.38 15.57 -1.22
N ASN A 39 -3.76 15.17 -2.43
CA ASN A 39 -4.67 15.96 -3.28
C ASN A 39 -6.10 16.06 -2.71
N ALA A 40 -6.54 15.04 -1.96
CA ALA A 40 -7.82 15.02 -1.28
C ALA A 40 -7.81 15.73 0.08
N GLY A 41 -6.63 16.17 0.55
CA GLY A 41 -6.47 16.81 1.87
C GLY A 41 -6.50 15.84 3.05
N VAL A 42 -6.27 14.55 2.81
CA VAL A 42 -6.21 13.53 3.87
C VAL A 42 -4.90 13.70 4.65
N GLN A 43 -4.99 13.80 5.98
CA GLN A 43 -3.82 13.97 6.85
C GLN A 43 -3.28 12.61 7.31
N PHE A 44 -2.49 11.95 6.46
CA PHE A 44 -1.96 10.60 6.73
C PHE A 44 -0.50 10.56 7.21
N GLU A 45 0.20 11.70 7.21
CA GLU A 45 1.64 11.80 7.54
C GLU A 45 1.92 11.97 9.05
N GLY A 46 0.92 11.76 9.91
CA GLY A 46 1.05 11.86 11.37
C GLY A 46 0.23 10.79 12.09
N ASP A 47 0.23 10.76 13.42
CA ASP A 47 -0.43 9.73 14.25
C ASP A 47 -1.96 9.90 14.41
N GLY A 48 -2.59 10.59 13.45
CA GLY A 48 -4.01 10.91 13.47
C GLY A 48 -4.93 9.77 13.03
N ARG A 49 -6.24 9.93 13.24
CA ARG A 49 -7.26 8.98 12.75
C ARG A 49 -7.18 8.76 11.23
N ASP A 50 -6.86 9.82 10.51
CA ASP A 50 -6.75 9.79 9.05
C ASP A 50 -5.58 8.92 8.58
N ALA A 51 -4.48 8.84 9.34
CA ALA A 51 -3.36 7.94 9.01
C ALA A 51 -3.73 6.48 9.19
N LYS A 52 -4.38 6.12 10.31
CA LYS A 52 -4.87 4.75 10.52
C LYS A 52 -5.84 4.33 9.41
N HIS A 53 -6.79 5.21 9.07
CA HIS A 53 -7.75 4.93 8.00
C HIS A 53 -7.06 4.81 6.63
N HIS A 54 -6.02 5.62 6.39
CA HIS A 54 -5.24 5.55 5.16
C HIS A 54 -4.48 4.23 5.03
N VAL A 55 -3.88 3.74 6.11
CA VAL A 55 -3.21 2.43 6.17
C VAL A 55 -4.21 1.30 5.91
N GLU A 56 -5.37 1.32 6.57
CA GLU A 56 -6.44 0.33 6.35
C GLU A 56 -6.89 0.33 4.88
N HIS A 57 -7.16 1.51 4.31
CA HIS A 57 -7.55 1.64 2.91
C HIS A 57 -6.49 1.09 1.96
N PHE A 58 -5.20 1.32 2.23
CA PHE A 58 -4.12 0.74 1.44
C PHE A 58 -4.13 -0.81 1.49
N LEU A 59 -4.24 -1.40 2.68
CA LEU A 59 -4.21 -2.86 2.83
C LEU A 59 -5.38 -3.53 2.08
N ASP A 60 -6.58 -2.95 2.19
CA ASP A 60 -7.79 -3.45 1.50
C ASP A 60 -7.68 -3.40 -0.04
N THR A 61 -6.88 -2.47 -0.57
CA THR A 61 -6.86 -2.13 -2.00
C THR A 61 -5.56 -2.53 -2.70
N CYS A 62 -4.55 -2.97 -1.95
CA CYS A 62 -3.25 -3.42 -2.48
C CYS A 62 -3.26 -4.84 -3.08
N ASP A 63 -4.33 -5.61 -2.87
CA ASP A 63 -4.53 -6.97 -3.41
C ASP A 63 -3.30 -7.90 -3.21
N ASP A 64 -2.59 -7.75 -2.09
CA ASP A 64 -1.46 -8.59 -1.71
C ASP A 64 -1.78 -9.29 -0.39
N ARG A 65 -2.41 -10.47 -0.50
CA ARG A 65 -2.82 -11.27 0.67
C ARG A 65 -1.68 -11.57 1.63
N GLY A 66 -0.44 -11.71 1.13
CA GLY A 66 0.70 -11.97 2.00
C GLY A 66 1.15 -10.72 2.76
N LEU A 67 0.93 -9.52 2.23
CA LEU A 67 1.17 -8.28 2.96
C LEU A 67 0.05 -8.03 3.95
N GLU A 68 -1.20 -8.21 3.52
CA GLU A 68 -2.38 -8.17 4.38
C GLU A 68 -2.22 -9.11 5.58
N GLU A 69 -1.88 -10.38 5.36
CA GLU A 69 -1.66 -11.36 6.44
C GLU A 69 -0.51 -10.97 7.37
N CYS A 70 0.61 -10.49 6.82
CA CYS A 70 1.75 -10.05 7.63
C CYS A 70 1.45 -8.81 8.47
N LEU A 71 0.54 -7.94 8.00
CA LEU A 71 0.28 -6.62 8.59
C LEU A 71 -1.04 -6.56 9.37
N CYS A 72 -1.95 -7.53 9.20
CA CYS A 72 -3.27 -7.58 9.85
C CYS A 72 -3.18 -7.57 11.39
N HIS A 73 -2.09 -8.13 11.94
CA HIS A 73 -1.86 -8.16 13.39
C HIS A 73 -0.97 -7.02 13.90
N VAL A 74 -0.38 -6.24 13.00
CA VAL A 74 0.54 -5.16 13.37
C VAL A 74 -0.25 -3.87 13.50
N ARG A 75 -0.10 -3.19 14.64
CA ARG A 75 -0.73 -1.88 14.90
C ARG A 75 0.01 -0.76 14.16
N VAL A 76 0.09 -0.87 12.83
CA VAL A 76 0.69 0.16 11.99
C VAL A 76 -0.16 1.41 12.12
N SER A 77 0.41 2.44 12.74
CA SER A 77 -0.32 3.66 13.09
C SER A 77 0.09 4.85 12.23
N ASP A 78 1.14 4.68 11.42
CA ASP A 78 1.79 5.73 10.65
C ASP A 78 2.27 5.19 9.29
N ILE A 79 2.33 6.10 8.30
CA ILE A 79 2.69 5.78 6.92
C ILE A 79 4.16 5.37 6.76
N TYR A 80 5.09 5.96 7.52
CA TYR A 80 6.50 5.63 7.47
C TYR A 80 6.77 4.25 8.07
N GLU A 81 6.04 3.87 9.12
CA GLU A 81 6.06 2.51 9.65
C GLU A 81 5.56 1.50 8.61
N LEU A 82 4.47 1.81 7.92
CA LEU A 82 3.93 0.99 6.83
C LEU A 82 4.97 0.79 5.70
N GLU A 83 5.59 1.89 5.23
CA GLU A 83 6.62 1.85 4.19
C GLU A 83 7.80 0.95 4.58
N GLY A 84 8.29 1.09 5.81
CA GLY A 84 9.40 0.29 6.33
C GLY A 84 9.07 -1.20 6.41
N MET A 85 7.86 -1.56 6.85
CA MET A 85 7.43 -2.96 6.91
C MET A 85 7.24 -3.56 5.52
N ILE A 86 6.66 -2.82 4.58
CA ILE A 86 6.51 -3.27 3.19
C ILE A 86 7.91 -3.54 2.58
N ASP A 87 8.86 -2.61 2.73
CA ASP A 87 10.23 -2.82 2.24
C ASP A 87 10.87 -4.06 2.88
N GLY A 88 10.69 -4.25 4.20
CA GLY A 88 11.16 -5.43 4.92
C GLY A 88 10.59 -6.75 4.37
N ILE A 89 9.28 -6.82 4.18
CA ILE A 89 8.59 -8.01 3.65
C ILE A 89 9.01 -8.29 2.21
N LEU A 90 9.07 -7.26 1.36
CA LEU A 90 9.49 -7.41 -0.03
C LEU A 90 10.95 -7.87 -0.14
N ARG A 91 11.86 -7.35 0.70
CA ARG A 91 13.24 -7.84 0.78
C ARG A 91 13.33 -9.28 1.26
N TYR A 92 12.54 -9.65 2.26
CA TYR A 92 12.48 -11.03 2.75
C TYR A 92 12.02 -11.98 1.64
N ARG A 93 10.92 -11.67 0.95
CA ARG A 93 10.42 -12.44 -0.20
C ARG A 93 11.48 -12.59 -1.28
N LYS A 94 12.16 -11.50 -1.66
CA LYS A 94 13.23 -11.52 -2.66
C LYS A 94 14.39 -12.45 -2.29
N ARG A 95 14.79 -12.46 -1.02
CA ARG A 95 15.83 -13.38 -0.51
C ARG A 95 15.36 -14.83 -0.50
N ASN A 96 14.09 -15.07 -0.16
CA ASN A 96 13.54 -16.42 -0.10
C ASN A 96 13.29 -17.01 -1.50
N SER A 97 12.85 -16.20 -2.47
CA SER A 97 12.72 -16.62 -3.88
C SER A 97 14.07 -16.88 -4.55
N ALA A 98 15.15 -16.23 -4.10
CA ALA A 98 16.50 -16.53 -4.56
C ALA A 98 17.08 -17.80 -3.91
N ARG A 99 16.45 -18.30 -2.84
CA ARG A 99 16.85 -19.49 -2.09
C ARG A 99 16.10 -20.75 -2.47
N GLU A 100 15.06 -20.69 -3.31
CA GLU A 100 14.47 -21.86 -3.95
C GLU A 100 15.56 -22.53 -4.79
N PRO A 101 16.17 -23.64 -4.34
CA PRO A 101 17.06 -24.41 -5.18
C PRO A 101 16.16 -24.97 -6.27
N SER A 102 16.54 -24.77 -7.52
CA SER A 102 15.94 -25.45 -8.65
C SER A 102 15.89 -26.97 -8.39
N LEU A 103 14.79 -27.48 -7.84
CA LEU A 103 14.45 -28.90 -7.86
C LEU A 103 13.98 -29.25 -9.28
N ARG A 104 14.92 -29.17 -10.21
CA ARG A 104 14.89 -29.70 -11.58
C ARG A 104 16.32 -30.13 -11.85
N ARG A 105 16.70 -31.38 -12.05
CA ARG A 105 16.00 -32.65 -12.31
C ARG A 105 17.02 -33.72 -11.92
N TYR A 106 16.72 -34.62 -10.99
CA TYR A 106 17.29 -35.96 -11.07
C TYR A 106 16.32 -36.78 -11.91
N ARG A 107 16.69 -37.04 -13.17
CA ARG A 107 16.07 -38.10 -13.95
C ARG A 107 17.08 -39.24 -13.94
N ILE A 108 16.64 -40.34 -13.33
CA ILE A 108 17.30 -41.65 -13.29
C ILE A 108 17.57 -42.13 -14.72
#